data_AF-A0A942LIW5-F1
#
_entry.id   AF-A0A942LIW5-F1
#
_cell.length_a   1.000
_cell.length_b   1.000
_cell.length_c   1.000
_cell.angle_alpha   90.00
_cell.angle_beta   90.00
_cell.angle_gamma   90.00
#
_symmetry.space_group_name_H-M   'P 1'
#
loop_
_entity.id
_entity.type
_entity.pdbx_description
1 polymer ?
#
loop_
_entity_poly.entity_id
_entity_poly.type
_entity_poly.pdbx_seq_one_letter_code
_entity_poly.pdbx_strand_id
1 'polypeptide(L)'
;MLVVHFIGLAMGIGTSFAFMFLGIASAKMEKSEALKFSINSFALSKMGHICLALLIISGGYLMTPYWSVLSTMTLLMAKLGLVLVLILLIVIITMNAKKAKKGDAETHLKKIEPLGKISLLVGLTIIVLAVYIFH
;
A
#
# COMPACT_ATOMS: atom_id res chain seq x y z
N MET A 1 -5.89 17.62 -9.93
CA MET A 1 -5.91 16.29 -9.28
C MET A 1 -4.67 15.44 -9.51
N LEU A 2 -3.92 15.63 -10.61
CA LEU A 2 -2.72 14.83 -10.91
C LEU A 2 -1.64 14.90 -9.81
N VAL A 3 -1.33 16.10 -9.32
CA VAL A 3 -0.37 16.29 -8.20
C VAL A 3 -0.81 15.54 -6.95
N VAL A 4 -2.09 15.64 -6.59
CA VAL A 4 -2.67 14.92 -5.44
C VAL A 4 -2.56 13.40 -5.62
N HIS A 5 -2.76 12.92 -6.85
CA HIS A 5 -2.59 11.50 -7.19
C HIS A 5 -1.15 11.04 -7.00
N PHE A 6 -0.17 11.81 -7.47
CA PHE A 6 1.25 11.50 -7.29
C PHE A 6 1.69 11.61 -5.82
N ILE A 7 1.14 12.53 -5.04
CA ILE A 7 1.37 12.60 -3.59
C ILE A 7 0.84 11.33 -2.90
N GLY A 8 -0.39 10.93 -3.22
CA GLY A 8 -0.96 9.67 -2.71
C GLY A 8 -0.07 8.48 -3.04
N LEU A 9 0.34 8.37 -4.29
CA LEU A 9 1.22 7.33 -4.79
C LEU A 9 2.58 7.32 -4.05
N ALA A 10 3.26 8.47 -3.97
CA ALA A 10 4.53 8.62 -3.27
C ALA A 10 4.43 8.24 -1.79
N MET A 11 3.35 8.62 -1.11
CA MET A 11 3.10 8.20 0.28
C MET A 11 2.87 6.69 0.41
N GLY A 12 2.14 6.06 -0.51
CA GLY A 12 1.89 4.63 -0.48
C GLY A 12 3.16 3.80 -0.66
N ILE A 13 3.93 4.14 -1.68
CA ILE A 13 5.20 3.47 -1.98
C ILE A 13 6.23 3.77 -0.89
N GLY A 14 6.34 5.03 -0.47
CA GLY A 14 7.22 5.46 0.61
C GLY A 14 6.93 4.76 1.94
N THR A 15 5.66 4.59 2.29
CA THR A 15 5.24 3.81 3.47
C THR A 15 5.68 2.35 3.34
N SER A 16 5.55 1.76 2.16
CA SER A 16 5.94 0.36 1.90
C SER A 16 7.46 0.17 1.97
N PHE A 17 8.24 1.09 1.40
CA PHE A 17 9.70 1.11 1.56
C PHE A 17 10.11 1.30 3.03
N ALA A 18 9.48 2.23 3.73
CA ALA A 18 9.77 2.44 5.15
C ALA A 18 9.50 1.17 5.96
N PHE A 19 8.38 0.46 5.75
CA PHE A 19 8.14 -0.82 6.42
C PHE A 19 9.16 -1.90 6.06
N MET A 20 9.63 -1.95 4.82
CA MET A 20 10.72 -2.85 4.42
C MET A 20 12.00 -2.55 5.21
N PHE A 21 12.44 -1.29 5.25
CA PHE A 21 13.65 -0.91 5.99
C PHE A 21 13.51 -1.09 7.51
N LEU A 22 12.33 -0.78 8.06
CA LEU A 22 12.02 -1.01 9.48
C LEU A 22 12.06 -2.51 9.82
N GLY A 23 11.60 -3.39 8.91
CA GLY A 23 11.74 -4.84 9.07
C GLY A 23 13.18 -5.32 9.05
N ILE A 24 14.02 -4.77 8.16
CA ILE A 24 15.46 -5.08 8.13
C ILE A 24 16.15 -4.61 9.42
N ALA A 25 15.78 -3.45 9.94
CA ALA A 25 16.31 -2.93 11.20
C ALA A 25 15.86 -3.77 12.40
N SER A 26 14.58 -4.16 12.46
CA SER A 26 14.05 -4.95 13.57
C SER A 26 14.62 -6.37 13.63
N ALA A 27 15.01 -6.94 12.48
CA ALA A 27 15.63 -8.26 12.40
C ALA A 27 16.99 -8.34 13.13
N LYS A 28 17.64 -7.19 13.40
CA LYS A 28 18.91 -7.10 14.12
C LYS A 28 18.75 -6.84 15.62
N MET A 29 17.51 -6.69 16.11
CA MET A 29 17.21 -6.36 17.50
C MET A 29 16.89 -7.62 18.32
N GLU A 30 16.98 -7.53 19.64
CA GLU A 30 16.44 -8.56 20.52
C GLU A 30 14.92 -8.66 20.38
N LYS A 31 14.35 -9.86 20.59
CA LYS A 31 12.92 -10.12 20.33
C LYS A 31 11.97 -9.16 21.06
N SER A 32 12.29 -8.80 22.30
CA SER A 32 11.48 -7.89 23.12
C SER A 32 11.51 -6.45 22.60
N GLU A 33 12.67 -5.98 22.13
CA GLU A 33 12.86 -4.66 21.52
C GLU A 33 12.25 -4.60 20.11
N ALA A 34 12.46 -5.63 19.29
CA ALA A 34 11.90 -5.73 17.95
C ALA A 34 10.36 -5.65 17.96
N LEU A 35 9.73 -6.24 18.97
CA LEU A 35 8.28 -6.18 19.17
C LEU A 35 7.81 -4.75 19.49
N LYS A 36 8.44 -4.10 20.47
CA LYS A 36 8.13 -2.71 20.84
C LYS A 36 8.35 -1.76 19.65
N PHE A 37 9.46 -1.94 18.94
CA PHE A 37 9.79 -1.19 17.73
C PHE A 37 8.69 -1.35 16.67
N SER A 38 8.29 -2.59 16.36
CA SER A 38 7.25 -2.89 15.37
C SER A 38 5.88 -2.27 15.72
N ILE A 39 5.51 -2.25 17.00
CA ILE A 39 4.26 -1.63 17.47
C ILE A 39 4.29 -0.11 17.30
N ASN A 40 5.44 0.52 17.57
CA ASN A 40 5.63 1.97 17.41
C ASN A 40 5.67 2.37 15.93
N SER A 41 6.35 1.57 15.09
CA SER A 41 6.37 1.72 13.63
C SER A 41 4.98 1.64 13.00
N PHE A 42 4.02 1.02 13.69
CA PHE A 42 2.64 0.93 13.20
C PHE A 42 1.94 2.30 13.06
N ALA A 43 2.44 3.36 13.70
CA ALA A 43 1.94 4.71 13.46
C ALA A 43 2.02 5.09 11.96
N LEU A 44 3.02 4.57 11.25
CA LEU A 44 3.22 4.78 9.81
C LEU A 44 2.10 4.15 8.96
N SER A 45 1.35 3.17 9.49
CA SER A 45 0.23 2.56 8.77
C SER A 45 -0.91 3.56 8.51
N LYS A 46 -1.00 4.64 9.30
CA LYS A 46 -1.97 5.73 9.06
C LYS A 46 -1.71 6.44 7.73
N MET A 47 -0.44 6.61 7.34
CA MET A 47 -0.09 7.18 6.03
C MET A 47 -0.55 6.30 4.87
N GLY A 48 -0.52 4.97 5.04
CA GLY A 48 -1.06 4.03 4.04
C GLY A 48 -2.56 4.25 3.78
N HIS A 49 -3.36 4.50 4.81
CA HIS A 49 -4.78 4.81 4.66
C HIS A 49 -5.05 6.17 4.00
N ILE A 50 -4.27 7.19 4.36
CA ILE A 50 -4.36 8.52 3.75
C ILE A 50 -4.01 8.43 2.26
N CYS A 51 -2.93 7.72 1.93
CA CYS A 51 -2.55 7.38 0.55
C CYS A 51 -3.73 6.76 -0.20
N LEU A 52 -4.35 5.72 0.36
CA LEU A 52 -5.43 5.00 -0.31
C LEU A 52 -6.62 5.91 -0.62
N ALA A 53 -7.02 6.76 0.35
CA ALA A 53 -8.08 7.74 0.16
C ALA A 53 -7.72 8.73 -0.96
N LEU A 54 -6.50 9.26 -0.95
CA LEU A 54 -6.05 10.17 -2.00
C LEU A 54 -6.02 9.49 -3.36
N LEU A 55 -5.52 8.26 -3.47
CA LEU A 55 -5.45 7.52 -4.73
C LEU A 55 -6.84 7.24 -5.32
N ILE A 56 -7.80 6.86 -4.49
CA ILE A 56 -9.18 6.58 -4.95
C ILE A 56 -9.86 7.86 -5.44
N ILE A 57 -9.82 8.93 -4.63
CA ILE A 57 -10.50 10.19 -4.97
C ILE A 57 -9.87 10.83 -6.21
N SER A 58 -8.54 10.98 -6.20
CA SER A 58 -7.83 11.59 -7.33
C SER A 58 -7.85 10.70 -8.57
N GLY A 59 -7.73 9.38 -8.42
CA GLY A 59 -7.76 8.42 -9.52
C GLY A 59 -9.14 8.37 -10.18
N GLY A 60 -10.22 8.32 -9.39
CA GLY A 60 -11.59 8.39 -9.90
C GLY A 60 -11.86 9.66 -10.70
N TYR A 61 -11.35 10.80 -10.23
CA TYR A 61 -11.44 12.05 -10.96
C TYR A 61 -10.65 12.02 -12.28
N LEU A 62 -9.41 11.52 -12.24
CA LEU A 62 -8.56 11.42 -13.44
C LEU A 62 -9.13 10.44 -14.48
N MET A 63 -10.00 9.52 -14.07
CA MET A 63 -10.70 8.61 -14.96
C MET A 63 -11.91 9.22 -15.68
N THR A 64 -12.36 10.42 -15.30
CA THR A 64 -13.54 11.06 -15.91
C THR A 64 -13.56 11.06 -17.45
N PRO A 65 -12.49 11.41 -18.18
CA PRO A 65 -12.50 11.37 -19.64
C PRO A 65 -12.28 9.98 -20.25
N TYR A 66 -11.88 8.99 -19.45
CA TYR A 66 -11.51 7.65 -19.92
C TYR A 66 -12.58 6.58 -19.66
N TRP A 67 -13.67 6.89 -18.95
CA TRP A 67 -14.72 5.92 -18.64
C TRP A 67 -15.37 5.29 -19.88
N SER A 68 -15.55 6.06 -20.95
CA SER A 68 -16.20 5.59 -22.19
C SER A 68 -15.33 4.64 -23.02
N VAL A 69 -14.00 4.74 -22.88
CA VAL A 69 -13.01 3.92 -23.61
C VAL A 69 -12.31 2.91 -22.70
N LEU A 70 -12.79 2.73 -21.47
CA LEU A 70 -12.17 1.83 -20.51
C LEU A 70 -12.14 0.37 -21.01
N SER A 71 -13.19 -0.06 -21.71
CA SER A 71 -13.29 -1.42 -22.25
C SER A 71 -12.31 -1.70 -23.40
N THR A 72 -11.86 -0.65 -24.10
CA THR A 72 -10.91 -0.77 -25.21
C THR A 72 -9.47 -0.64 -24.74
N MET A 73 -9.24 -0.04 -23.56
CA MET A 73 -7.91 0.14 -22.96
C MET A 73 -7.58 -0.97 -21.96
N THR A 74 -7.16 -2.15 -22.44
CA THR A 74 -6.84 -3.32 -21.61
C THR A 74 -5.84 -3.03 -20.49
N LEU A 75 -4.81 -2.22 -20.77
CA LEU A 75 -3.79 -1.82 -19.77
C LEU A 75 -4.39 -0.96 -18.65
N LEU A 76 -5.34 -0.09 -18.98
CA LEU A 76 -6.02 0.75 -17.99
C LEU A 76 -6.93 -0.08 -17.08
N MET A 77 -7.65 -1.05 -17.66
CA MET A 77 -8.43 -2.01 -16.89
C MET A 77 -7.55 -2.85 -15.96
N ALA A 78 -6.39 -3.32 -16.43
CA ALA A 78 -5.41 -4.03 -15.60
C ALA A 78 -4.91 -3.17 -14.43
N LYS A 79 -4.59 -1.88 -14.68
CA LYS A 79 -4.20 -0.92 -13.64
C LYS A 79 -5.29 -0.79 -12.57
N LEU A 80 -6.55 -0.62 -12.97
CA LEU A 80 -7.67 -0.49 -12.02
C LEU A 80 -7.87 -1.79 -11.21
N GLY A 81 -7.72 -2.95 -11.85
CA GLY A 81 -7.72 -4.25 -11.16
C GLY A 81 -6.63 -4.34 -10.09
N LEU A 82 -5.41 -3.91 -10.39
CA LEU A 82 -4.31 -3.87 -9.42
C LEU A 82 -4.57 -2.89 -8.27
N VAL A 83 -5.24 -1.76 -8.52
CA VAL A 83 -5.67 -0.84 -7.45
C VAL A 83 -6.66 -1.52 -6.50
N LEU A 84 -7.61 -2.31 -7.02
CA LEU A 84 -8.53 -3.09 -6.17
C LEU A 84 -7.78 -4.15 -5.34
N VAL A 85 -6.82 -4.85 -5.94
CA VAL A 85 -5.95 -5.80 -5.21
C VAL A 85 -5.19 -5.07 -4.10
N LEU A 86 -4.63 -3.89 -4.39
CA LEU A 86 -3.92 -3.08 -3.41
C LEU A 86 -4.82 -2.67 -2.23
N ILE A 87 -6.06 -2.23 -2.51
CA ILE A 87 -7.05 -1.90 -1.48
C ILE A 87 -7.30 -3.12 -0.57
N LEU A 88 -7.53 -4.30 -1.16
CA LEU A 88 -7.79 -5.52 -0.41
C LEU A 88 -6.61 -5.88 0.50
N LEU A 89 -5.38 -5.82 -0.03
CA LEU A 89 -4.16 -6.09 0.74
C LEU A 89 -4.02 -5.14 1.92
N ILE A 90 -4.22 -3.84 1.73
CA ILE A 90 -4.14 -2.83 2.80
C ILE A 90 -5.20 -3.10 3.87
N VAL A 91 -6.43 -3.43 3.49
CA VAL A 91 -7.50 -3.77 4.46
C VAL A 91 -7.10 -4.99 5.29
N ILE A 92 -6.62 -6.07 4.66
CA ILE A 92 -6.18 -7.28 5.36
C ILE A 92 -5.01 -6.98 6.31
N ILE A 93 -4.03 -6.20 5.87
CA ILE A 93 -2.90 -5.77 6.70
C ILE A 93 -3.40 -5.00 7.92
N THR A 94 -4.31 -4.03 7.73
CA THR A 94 -4.88 -3.24 8.84
C THR A 94 -5.73 -4.07 9.79
N MET A 95 -6.43 -5.09 9.31
CA MET A 95 -7.15 -6.02 10.19
C MET A 95 -6.19 -6.83 11.05
N ASN A 96 -5.14 -7.41 10.45
CA ASN A 96 -4.12 -8.16 11.19
C ASN A 96 -3.35 -7.26 12.17
N ALA A 97 -3.09 -6.02 11.78
CA ALA A 97 -2.46 -5.00 12.61
C ALA A 97 -3.22 -4.74 13.91
N LYS A 98 -4.54 -4.54 13.78
CA LYS A 98 -5.43 -4.28 14.91
C LYS A 98 -5.48 -5.49 15.85
N LYS A 99 -5.42 -6.71 15.29
CA LYS A 99 -5.35 -7.95 16.08
C LYS A 99 -4.00 -8.11 16.79
N ALA A 100 -2.90 -7.81 16.11
CA ALA A 100 -1.55 -7.81 16.69
C ALA A 100 -1.46 -6.87 17.92
N LYS A 101 -2.07 -5.68 17.85
CA LYS A 101 -2.11 -4.73 18.97
C LYS A 101 -2.94 -5.20 20.17
N LYS A 102 -3.81 -6.20 20.01
CA LYS A 102 -4.73 -6.68 21.06
C LYS A 102 -4.19 -7.86 21.88
N GLY A 103 -2.99 -8.37 21.58
CA GLY A 103 -2.33 -9.42 22.39
C GLY A 103 -1.64 -10.50 21.57
N ASP A 104 -2.08 -10.76 20.34
CA ASP A 104 -1.51 -11.79 19.45
C ASP A 104 -0.51 -11.21 18.44
N ALA A 105 0.44 -10.42 18.94
CA ALA A 105 1.37 -9.68 18.10
C ALA A 105 2.21 -10.59 17.19
N GLU A 106 2.77 -11.67 17.73
CA GLU A 106 3.75 -12.50 17.01
C GLU A 106 3.12 -13.24 15.81
N THR A 107 1.93 -13.80 15.98
CA THR A 107 1.22 -14.55 14.93
C THR A 107 0.73 -13.63 13.81
N HIS A 108 0.21 -12.44 14.16
CA HIS A 108 -0.35 -11.53 13.17
C HIS A 108 0.71 -10.67 12.47
N LEU A 109 1.82 -10.33 13.13
CA LEU A 109 2.93 -9.61 12.48
C LEU A 109 3.61 -10.45 11.40
N LYS A 110 3.81 -11.77 11.63
CA LYS A 110 4.36 -12.69 10.61
C LYS A 110 3.49 -12.78 9.36
N LYS A 111 2.17 -12.60 9.47
CA LYS A 111 1.25 -12.58 8.32
C LYS A 111 1.29 -11.26 7.55
N ILE A 112 1.60 -10.15 8.22
CA ILE A 112 1.65 -8.81 7.61
C ILE A 112 2.86 -8.65 6.69
N GLU A 113 4.01 -9.22 7.06
CA GLU A 113 5.25 -9.05 6.30
C GLU A 113 5.15 -9.49 4.82
N PRO A 114 4.69 -10.71 4.47
CA PRO A 114 4.55 -11.10 3.07
C PRO A 114 3.49 -10.27 2.34
N LEU A 115 2.40 -9.90 3.00
CA LEU A 115 1.36 -9.05 2.42
C LEU A 115 1.88 -7.64 2.10
N GLY A 116 2.75 -7.09 2.95
CA GLY A 116 3.42 -5.81 2.72
C GLY A 116 4.35 -5.86 1.52
N LYS A 117 5.13 -6.95 1.36
CA LYS A 117 6.00 -7.16 0.20
C LYS A 117 5.21 -7.26 -1.11
N ILE A 118 4.09 -8.00 -1.10
CA ILE A 118 3.19 -8.10 -2.25
C ILE A 118 2.57 -6.74 -2.55
N SER A 119 2.10 -6.00 -1.53
CA SER A 119 1.55 -4.66 -1.67
C SER A 119 2.55 -3.68 -2.31
N LEU A 120 3.85 -3.78 -1.96
CA LEU A 120 4.90 -2.98 -2.59
C LEU A 120 5.04 -3.32 -4.08
N LEU A 121 5.10 -4.61 -4.43
CA LEU A 121 5.20 -5.04 -5.83
C LEU A 121 3.99 -4.61 -6.66
N VAL A 122 2.79 -4.76 -6.12
CA VAL A 122 1.55 -4.28 -6.75
C VAL A 122 1.60 -2.77 -6.94
N GLY A 123 2.01 -2.02 -5.91
CA GLY A 123 2.19 -0.57 -5.97
C GLY A 123 3.15 -0.14 -7.07
N LEU A 124 4.34 -0.76 -7.16
CA LEU A 124 5.32 -0.48 -8.21
C LEU A 124 4.78 -0.80 -9.61
N THR A 125 4.10 -1.92 -9.75
CA THR A 125 3.48 -2.32 -11.03
C THR A 125 2.44 -1.29 -11.49
N ILE A 126 1.64 -0.74 -10.57
CA ILE A 126 0.67 0.33 -10.87
C ILE A 126 1.38 1.59 -11.42
N ILE A 127 2.55 1.95 -10.89
CA ILE A 127 3.34 3.09 -11.39
C ILE A 127 3.79 2.83 -12.81
N VAL A 128 4.39 1.66 -13.05
CA VAL A 128 4.94 1.29 -14.36
C VAL A 128 3.83 1.32 -15.40
N LEU A 129 2.68 0.71 -15.11
CA LEU A 129 1.51 0.77 -15.98
C LEU A 129 1.02 2.21 -16.19
N ALA A 130 1.02 3.04 -15.15
CA ALA A 130 0.63 4.44 -15.30
C ALA A 130 1.54 5.21 -16.26
N VAL A 131 2.85 4.97 -16.22
CA VAL A 131 3.80 5.58 -17.18
C VAL A 131 3.50 5.09 -18.59
N TYR A 132 3.31 3.79 -18.81
CA TYR A 132 3.01 3.24 -20.14
C TYR A 132 1.65 3.69 -20.72
N ILE A 133 0.66 3.98 -19.88
CA ILE A 133 -0.68 4.39 -20.33
C ILE A 133 -0.73 5.87 -20.72
N PHE A 134 0.06 6.71 -20.04
CA PHE A 134 -0.05 8.18 -20.12
C PHE A 134 1.20 8.87 -20.70
N HIS A 135 2.17 8.10 -21.21
CA HIS A 135 3.29 8.59 -22.01
C HIS A 135 3.01 8.31 -23.50
#